data_AF-X0W0E4-F1
#
_entry.id   AF-X0W0E4-F1
#
_cell.length_a   1.000
_cell.length_b   1.000
_cell.length_c   1.000
_cell.angle_alpha   90.00
_cell.angle_beta   90.00
_cell.angle_gamma   90.00
#
_symmetry.space_group_name_H-M   'P 1'
#
loop_
_entity.id
_entity.type
_entity.pdbx_description
1 polymer ?
#
loop_
_entity_poly.entity_id
_entity_poly.type
_entity_poly.pdbx_seq_one_letter_code
_entity_poly.pdbx_strand_id
1 'polypeptide(L)'
;AALVARQFGKPAVVGVSALEINMVKRQMSVNDQIIKEGDWISIDGTVGELYVGKLKTMVSDIKDPWLMKILSWADEFRRLGVWTNADYPADAQRARDYGAEGIGLCRTEHMFFEAERLPFVQKMIMTDLPSERREALDALLPFQREDFAGLFRVMDGLPVIIRLIDPPLHEFLPNHVDLLRDLSDLKIRLKDAGTLEEIDKLLDKIEKEKHILKRVESLHESNPMLGLRGVRLGIHIPELTIMQVRAIFEAACMVTKEGI
;
A
#
# COMPACT_ATOMS: atom_id res chain seq x y z
N ALA A 1 2.12 10.12 -2.93
CA ALA A 1 1.68 10.17 -4.34
C ALA A 1 2.74 9.65 -5.31
N ALA A 2 3.89 10.34 -5.50
CA ALA A 2 4.87 9.97 -6.54
C ALA A 2 5.44 8.56 -6.44
N LEU A 3 5.87 8.13 -5.24
CA LEU A 3 6.45 6.79 -5.03
C LEU A 3 5.45 5.68 -5.39
N VAL A 4 4.21 5.83 -4.91
CA VAL A 4 3.10 4.88 -5.11
C VAL A 4 2.69 4.85 -6.57
N ALA A 5 2.53 6.01 -7.22
CA ALA A 5 2.16 6.09 -8.64
C ALA A 5 3.21 5.42 -9.54
N ARG A 6 4.51 5.65 -9.27
CA ARG A 6 5.61 5.01 -10.00
C ARG A 6 5.57 3.50 -9.87
N GLN A 7 5.27 2.97 -8.69
CA GLN A 7 5.18 1.53 -8.46
C GLN A 7 4.03 0.88 -9.22
N PHE A 8 2.87 1.55 -9.29
CA PHE A 8 1.73 1.06 -10.07
C PHE A 8 1.83 1.35 -11.57
N GLY A 9 2.92 1.97 -12.03
CA GLY A 9 3.08 2.40 -13.43
C GLY A 9 1.99 3.40 -13.87
N LYS A 10 1.45 4.18 -12.93
CA LYS A 10 0.44 5.21 -13.22
C LYS A 10 1.12 6.56 -13.41
N PRO A 11 0.80 7.32 -14.47
CA PRO A 11 1.33 8.67 -14.63
C PRO A 11 0.85 9.54 -13.46
N ALA A 12 1.77 10.33 -12.90
CA ALA A 12 1.47 11.27 -11.84
C ALA A 12 2.32 12.52 -11.99
N VAL A 13 1.67 13.68 -11.89
CA VAL A 13 2.33 14.98 -11.74
C VAL A 13 2.11 15.41 -10.30
N VAL A 14 3.18 15.73 -9.58
CA VAL A 14 3.15 16.13 -8.17
C VAL A 14 3.77 17.50 -8.00
N GLY A 15 3.35 18.23 -6.97
CA GLY A 15 3.92 19.54 -6.67
C GLY A 15 3.51 20.65 -7.65
N VAL A 16 2.30 20.57 -8.21
CA VAL A 16 1.75 21.63 -9.08
C VAL A 16 1.40 22.85 -8.21
N SER A 17 2.33 23.80 -8.11
CA SER A 17 2.18 24.98 -7.23
C SER A 17 1.04 25.91 -7.64
N ALA A 18 0.70 25.95 -8.93
CA ALA A 18 -0.38 26.77 -9.48
C ALA A 18 -1.77 26.13 -9.36
N LEU A 19 -1.88 24.90 -8.81
CA LEU A 19 -3.14 24.19 -8.66
C LEU A 19 -3.84 24.61 -7.37
N GLU A 20 -5.04 25.14 -7.51
CA GLU A 20 -5.95 25.41 -6.41
C GLU A 20 -7.18 24.50 -6.49
N ILE A 21 -7.52 23.83 -5.39
CA ILE A 21 -8.65 22.89 -5.34
C ILE A 21 -9.75 23.49 -4.45
N ASN A 22 -10.93 23.71 -5.04
CA ASN A 22 -12.11 24.11 -4.29
C ASN A 22 -13.02 22.90 -4.06
N MET A 23 -12.91 22.31 -2.87
CA MET A 23 -13.68 21.13 -2.48
C MET A 23 -15.19 21.38 -2.41
N VAL A 24 -15.62 22.60 -2.06
CA VAL A 24 -17.05 22.95 -1.93
C VAL A 24 -17.72 23.02 -3.30
N LYS A 25 -17.05 23.66 -4.27
CA LYS A 25 -17.54 23.80 -5.64
C LYS A 25 -17.20 22.60 -6.53
N ARG A 26 -16.44 21.62 -6.02
CA ARG A 26 -15.93 20.45 -6.75
C ARG A 26 -15.27 20.85 -8.07
N GLN A 27 -14.37 21.83 -8.01
CA GLN A 27 -13.61 22.34 -9.15
C GLN A 27 -12.16 22.60 -8.75
N MET A 28 -11.25 22.51 -9.72
CA MET A 28 -9.88 22.94 -9.57
C MET A 28 -9.57 24.07 -10.55
N SER A 29 -8.67 24.97 -10.16
CA SER A 29 -8.12 26.00 -11.03
C SER A 29 -6.61 25.81 -11.18
N VAL A 30 -6.12 25.94 -12.40
CA VAL A 30 -4.70 25.97 -12.72
C VAL A 30 -4.46 27.21 -13.57
N ASN A 31 -3.76 28.20 -13.01
CA ASN A 31 -3.68 29.54 -13.58
C ASN A 31 -5.11 30.09 -13.87
N ASP A 32 -5.38 30.51 -15.10
CA ASP A 32 -6.67 31.07 -15.52
C ASP A 32 -7.72 30.03 -15.93
N GLN A 33 -7.38 28.73 -15.89
CA GLN A 33 -8.29 27.66 -16.32
C GLN A 33 -9.02 27.05 -15.13
N ILE A 34 -10.35 26.96 -15.25
CA ILE A 34 -11.22 26.29 -14.27
C ILE A 34 -11.67 24.96 -14.88
N ILE A 35 -11.40 23.87 -14.16
CA ILE A 35 -11.76 22.51 -14.54
C ILE A 35 -12.73 21.98 -13.49
N LYS A 36 -13.90 21.54 -13.94
CA LYS A 36 -14.94 21.01 -13.05
C LYS A 36 -14.81 19.51 -12.92
N GLU A 37 -15.38 18.98 -11.86
CA GLU A 37 -15.53 17.54 -11.73
C GLU A 37 -16.29 16.95 -12.94
N GLY A 38 -15.75 15.86 -13.49
CA GLY A 38 -16.29 15.18 -14.67
C GLY A 38 -15.66 15.66 -15.98
N ASP A 39 -14.97 16.80 -15.99
CA ASP A 39 -14.24 17.26 -17.17
C ASP A 39 -13.02 16.37 -17.45
N TRP A 40 -12.72 16.19 -18.74
CA TRP A 40 -11.55 15.42 -19.15
C TRP A 40 -10.27 16.22 -18.94
N ILE A 41 -9.29 15.57 -18.33
CA ILE A 41 -7.90 16.01 -18.26
C ILE A 41 -6.99 14.89 -18.74
N SER A 42 -5.89 15.26 -19.37
CA SER A 42 -4.82 14.36 -19.76
C SER A 42 -3.54 14.78 -19.06
N ILE A 43 -2.77 13.81 -18.57
CA ILE A 43 -1.54 14.06 -17.82
C ILE A 43 -0.35 13.37 -18.48
N ASP A 44 0.77 14.08 -18.58
CA ASP A 44 2.06 13.50 -18.94
C ASP A 44 2.97 13.48 -17.72
N GLY A 45 3.15 12.29 -17.14
CA GLY A 45 4.00 12.08 -15.96
C GLY A 45 5.50 12.14 -16.23
N THR A 46 5.93 12.16 -17.50
CA THR A 46 7.34 12.23 -17.89
C THR A 46 7.81 13.67 -17.96
N VAL A 47 7.04 14.53 -18.63
CA VAL A 47 7.37 15.97 -18.75
C VAL A 47 6.78 16.80 -17.62
N GLY A 48 5.77 16.27 -16.92
CA GLY A 48 5.09 16.97 -15.83
C GLY A 48 4.01 17.94 -16.31
N GLU A 49 3.49 17.74 -17.53
CA GLU A 49 2.49 18.63 -18.15
C GLU A 49 1.06 18.13 -17.94
N LEU A 50 0.13 19.09 -17.84
CA LEU A 50 -1.31 18.85 -17.79
C LEU A 50 -1.96 19.46 -19.02
N TYR A 51 -2.83 18.69 -19.67
CA TYR A 51 -3.58 19.13 -20.83
C TYR A 51 -5.08 19.04 -20.54
N VAL A 52 -5.83 20.08 -20.94
CA VAL A 52 -7.28 20.04 -20.89
C VAL A 52 -7.83 19.19 -22.03
N GLY A 53 -8.82 18.36 -21.71
CA GLY A 53 -9.49 17.48 -22.65
C GLY A 53 -8.93 16.06 -22.65
N LYS A 54 -9.54 15.24 -23.50
CA LYS A 54 -9.23 13.82 -23.66
C LYS A 54 -8.27 13.63 -24.84
N LEU A 55 -6.98 13.65 -24.57
CA LEU A 55 -5.97 13.34 -25.58
C LEU A 55 -6.02 11.86 -25.94
N LYS A 56 -5.72 11.55 -27.20
CA LYS A 56 -5.65 10.16 -27.67
C LYS A 56 -4.41 9.51 -27.08
N THR A 57 -4.61 8.45 -26.29
CA THR A 57 -3.52 7.64 -25.75
C THR A 57 -3.17 6.52 -26.72
N MET A 58 -1.95 6.01 -26.59
CA MET A 58 -1.51 4.78 -27.23
C MET A 58 -1.17 3.76 -26.16
N VAL A 59 -1.54 2.51 -26.38
CA VAL A 59 -1.09 1.39 -25.55
C VAL A 59 0.25 0.95 -26.11
N SER A 60 1.30 1.01 -25.31
CA SER A 60 2.62 0.52 -25.71
C SER A 60 2.54 -0.99 -25.99
N ASP A 61 3.03 -1.41 -27.16
CA ASP A 61 3.15 -2.82 -27.50
C ASP A 61 4.49 -3.35 -27.00
N ILE A 62 4.50 -4.03 -25.86
CA ILE A 62 5.73 -4.61 -25.32
C ILE A 62 6.16 -5.87 -26.10
N LYS A 63 5.29 -6.40 -26.97
CA LYS A 63 5.63 -7.51 -27.86
C LYS A 63 6.22 -7.02 -29.18
N ASP A 64 6.57 -5.74 -29.29
CA ASP A 64 7.27 -5.20 -30.45
C ASP A 64 8.54 -6.01 -30.74
N PRO A 65 8.64 -6.66 -31.92
CA PRO A 65 9.77 -7.52 -32.26
C PRO A 65 11.12 -6.79 -32.28
N TRP A 66 11.14 -5.49 -32.60
CA TRP A 66 12.35 -4.68 -32.62
C TRP A 66 12.82 -4.32 -31.22
N LEU A 67 11.89 -4.01 -30.32
CA LEU A 67 12.20 -3.80 -28.90
C LEU A 67 12.82 -5.06 -28.30
N MET A 68 12.18 -6.22 -28.49
CA MET A 68 12.67 -7.50 -27.99
C MET A 68 14.06 -7.84 -28.53
N LYS A 69 14.33 -7.54 -29.81
CA LYS A 69 15.63 -7.76 -30.43
C LYS A 69 16.74 -6.87 -29.84
N ILE A 70 16.43 -5.62 -29.53
CA ILE A 70 17.38 -4.71 -28.87
C ILE A 70 17.66 -5.19 -27.45
N LEU A 71 16.63 -5.58 -26.70
CA LEU A 71 16.78 -6.10 -25.34
C LEU A 71 17.60 -7.40 -25.32
N SER A 72 17.39 -8.32 -26.28
CA SER A 72 18.20 -9.54 -26.36
C SER A 72 19.68 -9.26 -26.59
N TRP A 73 20.02 -8.25 -27.39
CA TRP A 73 21.42 -7.83 -27.54
C TRP A 73 21.97 -7.23 -26.26
N ALA A 74 21.18 -6.40 -25.57
CA ALA A 74 21.58 -5.83 -24.29
C ALA A 74 21.87 -6.93 -23.25
N ASP A 75 21.09 -8.00 -23.24
CA ASP A 75 21.28 -9.18 -22.38
C ASP A 75 22.62 -9.90 -22.64
N GLU A 76 23.11 -9.93 -23.88
CA GLU A 76 24.40 -10.54 -24.22
C GLU A 76 25.61 -9.75 -23.67
N PHE A 77 25.48 -8.43 -23.54
CA PHE A 77 26.58 -7.56 -23.09
C PHE A 77 26.56 -7.26 -21.59
N ARG A 78 25.38 -7.28 -20.96
CA ARG A 78 25.27 -6.89 -19.55
C ARG A 78 25.95 -7.90 -18.64
N ARG A 79 26.48 -7.40 -17.52
CA ARG A 79 26.99 -8.22 -16.42
C ARG A 79 26.05 -8.26 -15.21
N LEU A 80 25.25 -7.21 -15.05
CA LEU A 80 24.31 -7.09 -13.93
C LEU A 80 23.02 -7.84 -14.26
N GLY A 81 22.50 -8.54 -13.25
CA GLY A 81 21.15 -9.07 -13.29
C GLY A 81 20.11 -7.95 -13.25
N VAL A 82 18.98 -8.14 -13.92
CA VAL A 82 17.85 -7.20 -13.87
C VAL A 82 16.68 -7.87 -13.15
N TRP A 83 16.47 -7.48 -11.91
CA TRP A 83 15.39 -7.97 -11.06
C TRP A 83 14.30 -6.91 -10.91
N THR A 84 13.09 -7.37 -10.58
CA THR A 84 11.96 -6.47 -10.36
C THR A 84 11.69 -6.21 -8.88
N ASN A 85 11.06 -5.06 -8.61
CA ASN A 85 10.38 -4.82 -7.35
C ASN A 85 8.89 -5.10 -7.60
N ALA A 86 8.38 -6.19 -7.05
CA ALA A 86 7.01 -6.62 -7.26
C ALA A 86 6.45 -7.24 -5.98
N ASP A 87 5.26 -6.79 -5.60
CA ASP A 87 4.60 -7.21 -4.36
C ASP A 87 3.37 -8.09 -4.64
N TYR A 88 2.85 -8.06 -5.87
CA TYR A 88 1.66 -8.81 -6.29
C TYR A 88 1.96 -9.72 -7.48
N PRO A 89 1.24 -10.86 -7.61
CA PRO A 89 1.42 -11.80 -8.73
C PRO A 89 1.27 -11.14 -10.12
N ALA A 90 0.31 -10.21 -10.27
CA ALA A 90 0.11 -9.50 -11.54
C ALA A 90 1.30 -8.59 -11.91
N ASP A 91 1.95 -7.98 -10.92
CA ASP A 91 3.13 -7.14 -11.13
C ASP A 91 4.35 -7.99 -11.46
N ALA A 92 4.51 -9.09 -10.72
CA ALA A 92 5.55 -10.10 -10.97
C ALA A 92 5.43 -10.68 -12.38
N GLN A 93 4.22 -10.96 -12.87
CA GLN A 93 4.00 -11.53 -14.20
C GLN A 93 4.39 -10.55 -15.29
N ARG A 94 3.94 -9.30 -15.18
CA ARG A 94 4.31 -8.25 -16.13
C ARG A 94 5.83 -8.04 -16.19
N ALA A 95 6.49 -8.06 -15.03
CA ALA A 95 7.94 -7.93 -14.98
C ALA A 95 8.67 -9.14 -15.58
N ARG A 96 8.17 -10.36 -15.34
CA ARG A 96 8.69 -11.58 -15.96
C ARG A 96 8.54 -11.55 -17.47
N ASP A 97 7.40 -11.07 -17.98
CA ASP A 97 7.17 -10.90 -19.41
C ASP A 97 8.15 -9.90 -20.05
N TYR A 98 8.71 -8.98 -19.26
CA TYR A 98 9.73 -8.01 -19.70
C TYR A 98 11.17 -8.52 -19.55
N GLY A 99 11.36 -9.76 -19.10
CA GLY A 99 12.68 -10.39 -18.93
C GLY A 99 13.30 -10.22 -17.54
N ALA A 100 12.52 -9.86 -16.52
CA ALA A 100 13.04 -9.82 -15.15
C ALA A 100 13.50 -11.22 -14.70
N GLU A 101 14.71 -11.29 -14.16
CA GLU A 101 15.37 -12.56 -13.76
C GLU A 101 15.04 -12.97 -12.32
N GLY A 102 13.95 -12.44 -11.76
CA GLY A 102 13.52 -12.64 -10.37
C GLY A 102 12.98 -11.38 -9.73
N ILE A 103 12.53 -11.52 -8.48
CA ILE A 103 12.09 -10.42 -7.63
C ILE A 103 13.23 -10.08 -6.67
N GLY A 104 13.76 -8.87 -6.74
CA GLY A 104 14.82 -8.39 -5.84
C GLY A 104 14.30 -7.72 -4.57
N LEU A 105 13.04 -7.30 -4.58
CA LEU A 105 12.38 -6.76 -3.41
C LEU A 105 10.86 -6.95 -3.54
N CYS A 106 10.31 -7.86 -2.74
CA CYS A 106 8.89 -7.93 -2.42
C CYS A 106 8.67 -7.27 -1.04
N ARG A 107 7.84 -6.24 -1.01
CA ARG A 107 7.46 -5.47 0.17
C ARG A 107 6.16 -6.02 0.74
N THR A 108 6.29 -6.71 1.87
CA THR A 108 5.14 -7.36 2.53
C THR A 108 4.10 -6.39 3.07
N GLU A 109 4.39 -5.10 3.11
CA GLU A 109 3.59 -4.13 3.85
C GLU A 109 2.43 -3.62 3.03
N HIS A 110 2.58 -3.59 1.71
CA HIS A 110 1.47 -3.34 0.79
C HIS A 110 0.42 -4.44 0.87
N MET A 111 0.84 -5.69 1.12
CA MET A 111 -0.08 -6.81 1.36
C MET A 111 -0.89 -6.62 2.64
N PHE A 112 -0.46 -5.80 3.60
CA PHE A 112 -1.22 -5.51 4.83
C PHE A 112 -2.19 -4.34 4.69
N PHE A 113 -1.97 -3.45 3.71
CA PHE A 113 -2.82 -2.27 3.46
C PHE A 113 -4.11 -2.59 2.70
N GLU A 114 -4.31 -3.84 2.25
CA GLU A 114 -5.56 -4.23 1.61
C GLU A 114 -6.75 -4.13 2.58
N ALA A 115 -7.90 -3.67 2.05
CA ALA A 115 -9.08 -3.33 2.86
C ALA A 115 -9.60 -4.50 3.71
N GLU A 116 -9.46 -5.73 3.22
CA GLU A 116 -9.92 -6.94 3.92
C GLU A 116 -8.98 -7.34 5.08
N ARG A 117 -7.73 -6.88 5.05
CA ARG A 117 -6.66 -7.31 5.96
C ARG A 117 -6.33 -6.27 7.01
N LEU A 118 -6.49 -5.00 6.64
CA LEU A 118 -6.27 -3.85 7.51
C LEU A 118 -6.97 -3.97 8.88
N PRO A 119 -8.23 -4.48 8.99
CA PRO A 119 -8.88 -4.67 10.28
C PRO A 119 -8.14 -5.64 11.22
N PHE A 120 -7.52 -6.70 10.69
CA PHE A 120 -6.76 -7.66 11.51
C PHE A 120 -5.43 -7.03 11.97
N VAL A 121 -4.77 -6.27 11.10
CA VAL A 121 -3.56 -5.51 11.46
C VAL A 121 -3.88 -4.49 12.55
N GLN A 122 -4.99 -3.76 12.41
CA GLN A 122 -5.45 -2.82 13.43
C GLN A 122 -5.80 -3.55 14.73
N LYS A 123 -6.50 -4.69 14.71
CA LYS A 123 -6.75 -5.52 15.90
C LYS A 123 -5.44 -5.89 16.62
N MET A 124 -4.43 -6.32 15.88
CA MET A 124 -3.10 -6.65 16.40
C MET A 124 -2.43 -5.44 17.08
N ILE A 125 -2.53 -4.25 16.48
CA ILE A 125 -1.93 -3.00 17.01
C ILE A 125 -2.68 -2.51 18.24
N MET A 126 -4.01 -2.69 18.26
CA MET A 126 -4.88 -2.16 19.31
C MET A 126 -4.88 -3.00 20.59
N THR A 127 -4.40 -4.24 20.58
CA THR A 127 -4.41 -5.13 21.75
C THR A 127 -3.08 -5.17 22.51
N ASP A 128 -3.18 -5.18 23.84
CA ASP A 128 -2.05 -5.45 24.75
C ASP A 128 -1.94 -6.94 25.13
N LEU A 129 -2.97 -7.75 24.83
CA LEU A 129 -3.02 -9.15 25.20
C LEU A 129 -2.31 -10.03 24.16
N PRO A 130 -1.30 -10.85 24.56
CA PRO A 130 -0.59 -11.72 23.63
C PRO A 130 -1.49 -12.72 22.90
N SER A 131 -2.57 -13.19 23.54
CA SER A 131 -3.53 -14.13 22.94
C SER A 131 -4.33 -13.50 21.80
N GLU A 132 -4.85 -12.30 21.99
CA GLU A 132 -5.61 -11.56 20.97
C GLU A 132 -4.70 -11.13 19.82
N ARG A 133 -3.45 -10.77 20.12
CA ARG A 133 -2.44 -10.46 19.11
C ARG A 133 -2.19 -11.68 18.22
N ARG A 134 -2.02 -12.85 18.82
CA ARG A 134 -1.82 -14.11 18.09
C ARG A 134 -3.02 -14.45 17.22
N GLU A 135 -4.23 -14.31 17.74
CA GLU A 135 -5.46 -14.53 16.97
C GLU A 135 -5.53 -13.63 15.73
N ALA A 136 -5.17 -12.35 15.87
CA ALA A 136 -5.13 -11.41 14.74
C ALA A 136 -4.05 -11.78 13.70
N LEU A 137 -2.89 -12.24 14.16
CA LEU A 137 -1.81 -12.73 13.28
C LEU A 137 -2.17 -14.04 12.58
N ASP A 138 -2.82 -14.97 13.26
CA ASP A 138 -3.30 -16.23 12.69
C ASP A 138 -4.36 -15.98 11.60
N ALA A 139 -5.18 -14.93 11.76
CA ALA A 139 -6.12 -14.50 10.73
C ALA A 139 -5.43 -13.89 9.50
N LEU A 140 -4.25 -13.27 9.66
CA LEU A 140 -3.44 -12.71 8.56
C LEU A 140 -2.62 -13.77 7.81
N LEU A 141 -2.24 -14.86 8.49
CA LEU A 141 -1.43 -15.94 7.93
C LEU A 141 -1.92 -16.47 6.57
N PRO A 142 -3.20 -16.85 6.39
CA PRO A 142 -3.67 -17.40 5.11
C PRO A 142 -3.55 -16.40 3.95
N PHE A 143 -3.81 -15.11 4.19
CA PHE A 143 -3.67 -14.07 3.16
C PHE A 143 -2.22 -13.94 2.67
N GLN A 144 -1.28 -13.80 3.61
CA GLN A 144 0.16 -13.74 3.29
C GLN A 144 0.62 -15.00 2.55
N ARG A 145 0.17 -16.18 3.01
CA ARG A 145 0.55 -17.45 2.38
C ARG A 145 0.07 -17.54 0.94
N GLU A 146 -1.17 -17.16 0.66
CA GLU A 146 -1.69 -17.19 -0.72
C GLU A 146 -0.99 -16.17 -1.63
N ASP A 147 -0.68 -14.97 -1.13
CA ASP A 147 0.08 -13.98 -1.90
C ASP A 147 1.47 -14.51 -2.29
N PHE A 148 2.20 -15.08 -1.33
CA PHE A 148 3.51 -15.66 -1.61
C PHE A 148 3.41 -16.85 -2.54
N ALA A 149 2.41 -17.71 -2.38
CA ALA A 149 2.19 -18.83 -3.30
C ALA A 149 1.92 -18.31 -4.72
N GLY A 150 1.14 -17.25 -4.87
CA GLY A 150 0.94 -16.56 -6.15
C GLY A 150 2.24 -16.01 -6.74
N LEU A 151 3.08 -15.36 -5.94
CA LEU A 151 4.38 -14.84 -6.38
C LEU A 151 5.33 -15.96 -6.81
N PHE A 152 5.42 -17.05 -6.05
CA PHE A 152 6.28 -18.19 -6.39
C PHE A 152 5.80 -18.90 -7.65
N ARG A 153 4.49 -19.07 -7.85
CA ARG A 153 3.94 -19.61 -9.11
C ARG A 153 4.34 -18.77 -10.31
N VAL A 154 4.20 -17.45 -10.19
CA VAL A 154 4.56 -16.52 -11.26
C VAL A 154 6.06 -16.47 -11.53
N MET A 155 6.89 -16.69 -10.51
CA MET A 155 8.36 -16.68 -10.61
C MET A 155 8.98 -18.07 -10.58
N ASP A 156 8.27 -19.10 -11.04
CA ASP A 156 8.78 -20.47 -11.19
C ASP A 156 10.18 -20.48 -11.85
N GLY A 157 11.14 -21.10 -11.18
CA GLY A 157 12.54 -21.20 -11.59
C GLY A 157 13.39 -19.95 -11.32
N LEU A 158 12.84 -18.87 -10.76
CA LEU A 158 13.52 -17.60 -10.52
C LEU A 158 13.52 -17.22 -9.01
N PRO A 159 14.56 -16.52 -8.53
CA PRO A 159 14.63 -16.09 -7.14
C PRO A 159 13.57 -15.05 -6.79
N VAL A 160 13.01 -15.16 -5.58
CA VAL A 160 12.06 -14.21 -5.00
C VAL A 160 12.57 -13.74 -3.64
N ILE A 161 13.04 -12.50 -3.57
CA ILE A 161 13.56 -11.88 -2.35
C ILE A 161 12.44 -11.12 -1.64
N ILE A 162 12.08 -11.60 -0.46
CA ILE A 162 10.99 -11.06 0.36
C ILE A 162 11.57 -10.27 1.52
N ARG A 163 11.14 -9.02 1.66
CA ARG A 163 11.45 -8.19 2.81
C ARG A 163 10.29 -8.23 3.80
N LEU A 164 10.61 -8.59 5.04
CA LEU A 164 9.68 -8.53 6.15
C LEU A 164 9.22 -7.09 6.42
N ILE A 165 8.23 -6.96 7.29
CA ILE A 165 7.58 -5.67 7.58
C ILE A 165 8.58 -4.58 8.03
N ASP A 166 8.53 -3.43 7.38
CA ASP A 166 9.41 -2.28 7.59
C ASP A 166 8.79 -1.03 8.22
N PRO A 167 7.54 -0.59 7.92
CA PRO A 167 7.00 0.65 8.45
C PRO A 167 6.63 0.51 9.94
N PRO A 168 6.66 1.63 10.67
CA PRO A 168 6.15 1.69 12.03
C PRO A 168 4.64 1.45 12.07
N LEU A 169 4.15 0.91 13.20
CA LEU A 169 2.74 0.47 13.32
C LEU A 169 1.72 1.60 13.18
N HIS A 170 2.08 2.84 13.51
CA HIS A 170 1.15 3.96 13.39
C HIS A 170 0.77 4.27 11.93
N GLU A 171 1.53 3.81 10.93
CA GLU A 171 1.17 3.97 9.51
C GLU A 171 -0.09 3.14 9.12
N PHE A 172 -0.45 2.12 9.90
CA PHE A 172 -1.65 1.31 9.69
C PHE A 172 -2.89 1.83 10.45
N LEU A 173 -2.72 2.88 11.25
CA LEU A 173 -3.79 3.53 11.99
C LEU A 173 -4.23 4.83 11.30
N PRO A 174 -5.47 5.30 11.54
CA PRO A 174 -5.90 6.60 11.05
C PRO A 174 -4.97 7.74 11.52
N ASN A 175 -4.83 8.78 10.69
CA ASN A 175 -3.96 9.90 10.99
C ASN A 175 -4.44 10.64 12.26
N HIS A 176 -3.50 11.03 13.13
CA HIS A 176 -3.77 11.77 14.35
C HIS A 176 -4.61 13.04 14.14
N VAL A 177 -4.31 13.83 13.10
CA VAL A 177 -5.03 15.07 12.79
C VAL A 177 -6.46 14.77 12.34
N ASP A 178 -6.65 13.75 11.51
CA ASP A 178 -7.97 13.33 11.07
C ASP A 178 -8.80 12.80 12.25
N LEU A 179 -8.20 11.98 13.13
CA LEU A 179 -8.86 11.50 14.35
C LEU A 179 -9.31 12.64 15.28
N LEU A 180 -8.49 13.67 15.46
CA LEU A 180 -8.87 14.83 16.27
C LEU A 180 -10.02 15.64 15.65
N ARG A 181 -10.01 15.78 14.32
CA ARG A 181 -11.09 16.44 13.58
C ARG A 181 -12.38 15.63 13.72
N ASP A 182 -12.32 14.33 13.44
CA ASP A 182 -13.48 13.44 13.46
C ASP A 182 -14.09 13.37 14.88
N LEU A 183 -13.26 13.30 15.93
CA LEU A 183 -13.70 13.40 17.32
C LEU A 183 -14.35 14.75 17.65
N SER A 184 -13.86 15.85 17.07
CA SER A 184 -14.45 17.17 17.28
C SER A 184 -15.82 17.27 16.60
N ASP A 185 -15.93 16.78 15.37
CA ASP A 185 -17.19 16.70 14.63
C ASP A 185 -18.22 15.83 15.34
N LEU A 186 -17.81 14.67 15.86
CA LEU A 186 -18.68 13.79 16.65
C LEU A 186 -19.17 14.48 17.94
N LYS A 187 -18.31 15.20 18.65
CA LYS A 187 -18.69 15.96 19.85
C LYS A 187 -19.65 17.11 19.54
N ILE A 188 -19.53 17.74 18.37
CA ILE A 188 -20.48 18.77 17.92
C ILE A 188 -21.83 18.11 17.63
N ARG A 189 -21.85 17.03 16.82
CA ARG A 189 -23.08 16.27 16.52
C ARG A 189 -23.79 15.74 17.77
N LEU A 190 -23.03 15.36 18.80
CA LEU A 190 -23.58 14.93 20.08
C LEU A 190 -24.38 16.04 20.78
N LYS A 191 -23.98 17.31 20.63
CA LYS A 191 -24.73 18.45 21.20
C LYS A 191 -26.06 18.70 20.49
N ASP A 192 -26.12 18.38 19.20
CA ASP A 192 -27.28 18.58 18.34
C ASP A 192 -28.17 17.33 18.23
N ALA A 193 -27.84 16.24 18.95
CA ALA A 193 -28.55 14.97 18.89
C ALA A 193 -29.95 15.10 19.52
N GLY A 194 -30.98 14.67 18.79
CA GLY A 194 -32.38 14.85 19.18
C GLY A 194 -33.00 13.66 19.91
N THR A 195 -32.35 12.49 19.86
CA THR A 195 -32.88 11.24 20.44
C THR A 195 -31.85 10.52 21.30
N LEU A 196 -32.32 9.77 22.32
CA LEU A 196 -31.46 8.96 23.18
C LEU A 196 -30.67 7.89 22.40
N GLU A 197 -31.31 7.26 21.41
CA GLU A 197 -30.64 6.23 20.59
C GLU A 197 -29.50 6.81 19.74
N GLU A 198 -29.66 8.04 19.22
CA GLU A 198 -28.58 8.74 18.51
C GLU A 198 -27.44 9.14 19.45
N ILE A 199 -27.78 9.60 20.66
CA ILE A 199 -26.80 9.94 21.71
C ILE A 199 -25.96 8.72 22.05
N ASP A 200 -26.58 7.57 22.33
CA ASP A 200 -25.86 6.34 22.67
C ASP A 200 -24.93 5.89 21.53
N LYS A 201 -25.41 5.91 20.28
CA LYS A 201 -24.59 5.57 19.10
C LYS A 201 -23.40 6.52 18.92
N LEU A 202 -23.57 7.82 19.19
CA LEU A 202 -22.50 8.81 19.09
C LEU A 202 -21.49 8.64 20.23
N LEU A 203 -21.94 8.36 21.45
CA LEU A 203 -21.06 8.09 22.58
C LEU A 203 -20.18 6.87 22.33
N ASP A 204 -20.76 5.77 21.84
CA ASP A 204 -20.01 4.57 21.44
C ASP A 204 -18.92 4.86 20.40
N LYS A 205 -19.25 5.69 19.39
CA LYS A 205 -18.27 6.09 18.37
C LYS A 205 -17.16 6.95 18.95
N ILE A 206 -17.50 7.93 19.78
CA ILE A 206 -16.52 8.80 20.45
C ILE A 206 -15.58 7.97 21.33
N GLU A 207 -16.10 6.98 22.05
CA GLU A 207 -15.28 6.10 22.87
C GLU A 207 -14.30 5.27 22.03
N LYS A 208 -14.78 4.68 20.93
CA LYS A 208 -13.93 3.95 19.97
C LYS A 208 -12.83 4.84 19.39
N GLU A 209 -13.17 6.01 18.89
CA GLU A 209 -12.18 6.93 18.30
C GLU A 209 -11.19 7.46 19.34
N LYS A 210 -11.62 7.73 20.58
CA LYS A 210 -10.71 8.08 21.69
C LYS A 210 -9.74 6.94 22.00
N HIS A 211 -10.21 5.70 21.98
CA HIS A 211 -9.37 4.54 22.23
C HIS A 211 -8.30 4.40 21.13
N ILE A 212 -8.67 4.58 19.86
CA ILE A 212 -7.74 4.60 18.72
C ILE A 212 -6.75 5.76 18.86
N LEU A 213 -7.23 6.98 19.15
CA LEU A 213 -6.38 8.16 19.33
C LEU A 213 -5.32 7.93 20.40
N LYS A 214 -5.71 7.39 21.57
CA LYS A 214 -4.78 7.07 22.65
C LYS A 214 -3.70 6.08 22.20
N ARG A 215 -4.07 5.08 21.39
CA ARG A 215 -3.09 4.13 20.82
C ARG A 215 -2.17 4.83 19.82
N VAL A 216 -2.70 5.66 18.93
CA VAL A 216 -1.90 6.46 17.96
C VAL A 216 -0.91 7.36 18.70
N GLU A 217 -1.34 8.06 19.74
CA GLU A 217 -0.47 8.90 20.58
C GLU A 217 0.62 8.08 21.28
N SER A 218 0.30 6.86 21.76
CA SER A 218 1.30 5.97 22.38
C SER A 218 2.36 5.45 21.41
N LEU A 219 2.00 5.32 20.12
CA LEU A 219 2.89 4.87 19.04
C LEU A 219 3.50 6.05 18.26
N HIS A 220 3.23 7.28 18.70
CA HIS A 220 3.73 8.48 18.05
C HIS A 220 5.22 8.62 18.30
N GLU A 221 5.94 8.91 17.23
CA GLU A 221 7.38 9.14 17.25
C GLU A 221 7.68 10.46 16.59
N SER A 222 8.60 11.25 17.15
CA SER A 222 9.00 12.52 16.55
C SER A 222 9.59 12.34 15.15
N ASN A 223 10.30 11.23 14.92
CA ASN A 223 10.92 10.90 13.62
C ASN A 223 10.66 9.43 13.25
N PRO A 224 9.50 9.10 12.63
CA PRO A 224 9.13 7.73 12.26
C PRO A 224 10.16 7.01 11.37
N MET A 225 10.92 7.76 10.55
CA MET A 225 11.98 7.19 9.71
C MET A 225 13.11 6.53 10.53
N LEU A 226 13.35 7.01 11.75
CA LEU A 226 14.41 6.53 12.65
C LEU A 226 13.88 5.80 13.88
N GLY A 227 12.58 5.49 13.91
CA GLY A 227 11.87 4.96 15.08
C GLY A 227 11.82 3.43 15.16
N LEU A 228 10.75 2.92 15.79
CA LEU A 228 10.46 1.51 16.00
C LEU A 228 9.85 0.90 14.74
N ARG A 229 10.74 0.47 13.84
CA ARG A 229 10.39 -0.03 12.51
C ARG A 229 11.33 -1.16 12.08
N GLY A 230 11.02 -1.85 10.99
CA GLY A 230 11.87 -2.92 10.42
C GLY A 230 12.29 -3.97 11.44
N VAL A 231 13.59 -4.31 11.46
CA VAL A 231 14.14 -5.32 12.37
C VAL A 231 13.87 -5.02 13.86
N ARG A 232 13.79 -3.74 14.25
CA ARG A 232 13.51 -3.35 15.64
C ARG A 232 12.09 -3.75 16.04
N LEU A 233 11.14 -3.55 15.12
CA LEU A 233 9.76 -3.98 15.30
C LEU A 233 9.67 -5.50 15.38
N GLY A 234 10.39 -6.21 14.50
CA GLY A 234 10.44 -7.68 14.52
C GLY A 234 11.08 -8.29 15.78
N ILE A 235 11.97 -7.56 16.45
CA ILE A 235 12.53 -7.94 17.77
C ILE A 235 11.53 -7.63 18.89
N HIS A 236 10.86 -6.48 18.82
CA HIS A 236 9.88 -6.06 19.84
C HIS A 236 8.59 -6.89 19.80
N ILE A 237 8.17 -7.34 18.61
CA ILE A 237 6.99 -8.19 18.39
C ILE A 237 7.42 -9.40 17.56
N PRO A 238 8.07 -10.42 18.16
CA PRO A 238 8.58 -11.59 17.46
C PRO A 238 7.51 -12.37 16.71
N GLU A 239 6.26 -12.37 17.20
CA GLU A 239 5.14 -13.10 16.62
C GLU A 239 4.85 -12.65 15.18
N LEU A 240 5.11 -11.37 14.87
CA LEU A 240 4.94 -10.81 13.54
C LEU A 240 5.94 -11.42 12.55
N THR A 241 7.22 -11.44 12.93
CA THR A 241 8.30 -12.10 12.15
C THR A 241 8.01 -13.59 11.98
N ILE A 242 7.58 -14.27 13.05
CA ILE A 242 7.26 -15.70 13.03
C ILE A 242 6.12 -15.98 12.05
N MET A 243 5.04 -15.19 12.09
CA MET A 243 3.90 -15.33 11.19
C MET A 243 4.33 -15.14 9.72
N GLN A 244 5.10 -14.08 9.42
CA GLN A 244 5.56 -13.83 8.04
C GLN A 244 6.47 -14.95 7.53
N VAL A 245 7.45 -15.37 8.33
CA VAL A 245 8.37 -16.45 7.96
C VAL A 245 7.61 -17.77 7.76
N ARG A 246 6.64 -18.05 8.62
CA ARG A 246 5.74 -19.21 8.47
C ARG A 246 4.96 -19.14 7.16
N ALA A 247 4.35 -17.99 6.84
CA ALA A 247 3.61 -17.79 5.59
C ALA A 247 4.49 -18.06 4.37
N ILE A 248 5.72 -17.53 4.36
CA ILE A 248 6.71 -17.71 3.28
C ILE A 248 7.01 -19.19 3.07
N PHE A 249 7.39 -19.91 4.14
CA PHE A 249 7.79 -21.32 4.00
C PHE A 249 6.61 -22.26 3.75
N GLU A 250 5.42 -22.00 4.34
CA GLU A 250 4.21 -22.77 4.01
C GLU A 250 3.85 -22.59 2.53
N ALA A 251 3.89 -21.36 2.00
CA ALA A 251 3.65 -21.07 0.59
C ALA A 251 4.65 -21.77 -0.33
N ALA A 252 5.94 -21.70 0.00
CA ALA A 252 7.00 -22.39 -0.75
C ALA A 252 6.75 -23.92 -0.77
N CYS A 253 6.41 -24.52 0.37
CA CYS A 253 6.10 -25.94 0.44
C CYS A 253 4.83 -26.33 -0.33
N MET A 254 3.84 -25.45 -0.40
CA MET A 254 2.62 -25.67 -1.18
C MET A 254 2.94 -25.73 -2.67
N VAL A 255 3.62 -24.72 -3.21
CA VAL A 255 3.94 -24.67 -4.65
C VAL A 255 4.93 -25.74 -5.07
N THR A 256 5.88 -26.13 -4.20
CA THR A 256 6.78 -27.26 -4.47
C THR A 256 6.05 -28.59 -4.57
N LYS A 257 4.95 -28.78 -3.83
CA LYS A 257 4.09 -29.97 -4.01
C LYS A 257 3.29 -29.92 -5.32
N GLU A 258 3.06 -28.72 -5.87
CA GLU A 258 2.45 -28.51 -7.18
C GLU A 258 3.45 -28.72 -8.34
N GLY A 259 4.74 -28.88 -8.04
CA GLY A 259 5.80 -29.12 -9.02
C GLY A 259 6.56 -27.86 -9.46
N ILE A 260 6.49 -26.80 -8.66
CA ILE A 260 7.14 -25.49 -8.86
C ILE A 260 8.35 -25.33 -7.94
#